data_AF-A0A5J4RHU7-F1
#
_entry.id   AF-A0A5J4RHU7-F1
#
_cell.length_a   1.000
_cell.length_b   1.000
_cell.length_c   1.000
_cell.angle_alpha   90.00
_cell.angle_beta   90.00
_cell.angle_gamma   90.00
#
_symmetry.space_group_name_H-M   'P 1'
#
loop_
_entity.id
_entity.type
_entity.pdbx_description
1 polymer ?
#
loop_
_entity_poly.entity_id
_entity_poly.type
_entity_poly.pdbx_seq_one_letter_code
_entity_poly.pdbx_strand_id
1 'polypeptide(L)'
;MFHYVKKYPISLIVICIIIYLSFFKPPTIDVDEFLYWDKIVHICMYGGLSGMLWIEFLRNHRGNILPLPHVLIGAIICPIVFSGVVELLQEYCTKYRSGDWLDFGANSIGVILGSLVSYYVIRPFFMK
;
A
#
# COMPACT_ATOMS: atom_id res chain seq x y z
N MET A 1 16.97 13.00 1.65
CA MET A 1 15.56 13.10 1.19
C MET A 1 15.41 13.07 -0.32
N PHE A 2 15.99 13.99 -1.09
CA PHE A 2 15.85 14.03 -2.57
C PHE A 2 16.22 12.72 -3.30
N HIS A 3 17.16 11.94 -2.75
CA HIS A 3 17.56 10.63 -3.30
C HIS A 3 16.44 9.59 -3.31
N TYR A 4 15.62 9.53 -2.26
CA TYR A 4 14.51 8.57 -2.18
C TYR A 4 13.34 8.99 -3.08
N VAL A 5 13.08 10.29 -3.18
CA VAL A 5 12.04 10.84 -4.06
C VAL A 5 12.29 10.49 -5.52
N LYS A 6 13.56 10.56 -5.96
CA LYS A 6 13.93 10.15 -7.33
C LYS A 6 13.90 8.63 -7.56
N LYS A 7 14.02 7.84 -6.50
CA LYS A 7 14.08 6.37 -6.57
C LYS A 7 12.72 5.69 -6.53
N TYR A 8 11.73 6.30 -5.87
CA TYR A 8 10.39 5.74 -5.68
C TYR A 8 9.26 6.70 -6.09
N PRO A 9 9.33 7.36 -7.26
CA PRO A 9 8.37 8.39 -7.64
C PRO A 9 6.95 7.83 -7.78
N ILE A 10 6.77 6.60 -8.28
CA ILE A 10 5.43 6.04 -8.51
C ILE A 10 4.82 5.60 -7.18
N SER A 11 5.58 4.93 -6.31
CA SER A 11 5.10 4.60 -4.96
C SER A 11 4.70 5.84 -4.18
N LEU A 12 5.43 6.96 -4.32
CA LEU A 12 5.04 8.22 -3.68
C LEU A 12 3.71 8.76 -4.22
N ILE A 13 3.47 8.70 -5.53
CA ILE A 13 2.18 9.07 -6.13
C ILE A 13 1.07 8.17 -5.59
N VAL A 14 1.30 6.85 -5.51
CA VAL A 14 0.34 5.89 -4.95
C VAL A 14 0.03 6.21 -3.48
N ILE A 15 1.04 6.54 -2.68
CA ILE A 15 0.85 6.97 -1.28
C ILE A 15 -0.01 8.24 -1.23
N CYS A 16 0.27 9.25 -2.05
CA CYS A 16 -0.53 10.47 -2.11
C CYS A 16 -1.99 10.19 -2.48
N ILE A 17 -2.23 9.29 -3.44
CA ILE A 17 -3.58 8.86 -3.83
C ILE A 17 -4.26 8.14 -2.67
N ILE A 18 -3.59 7.21 -1.99
CA ILE A 18 -4.14 6.50 -0.83
C ILE A 18 -4.53 7.48 0.26
N ILE A 19 -3.65 8.41 0.63
CA ILE A 19 -3.96 9.45 1.62
C ILE A 19 -5.21 10.22 1.19
N TYR A 20 -5.24 10.71 -0.05
CA TYR A 20 -6.40 11.45 -0.54
C TYR A 20 -7.69 10.64 -0.42
N LEU A 21 -7.71 9.39 -0.90
CA LEU A 21 -8.89 8.52 -0.88
C LEU A 21 -9.33 8.15 0.54
N SER A 22 -8.39 7.94 1.47
CA SER A 22 -8.70 7.59 2.86
C SER A 22 -9.36 8.73 3.63
N PHE A 23 -9.01 9.99 3.35
CA PHE A 23 -9.61 11.16 4.03
C PHE A 23 -10.73 11.83 3.24
N PHE A 24 -10.92 11.45 1.96
CA PHE A 24 -12.00 11.96 1.13
C PHE A 24 -13.37 11.52 1.66
N LYS A 25 -14.31 12.48 1.69
CA LYS A 25 -15.72 12.23 2.00
C LYS A 25 -16.46 12.01 0.67
N PRO A 26 -16.85 10.77 0.33
CA PRO A 26 -17.58 10.52 -0.90
C PRO A 26 -18.94 11.24 -0.88
N PRO A 27 -19.44 11.69 -2.05
CA PRO A 27 -20.81 12.18 -2.15
C PRO A 27 -21.77 11.04 -1.80
N THR A 28 -22.90 11.37 -1.16
CA THR A 28 -23.96 10.41 -0.86
C THR A 28 -24.63 10.02 -2.16
N ILE A 29 -24.33 8.82 -2.66
CA ILE A 29 -25.01 8.21 -3.80
C ILE A 29 -25.81 7.04 -3.22
N ASP A 30 -27.11 7.00 -3.47
CA ASP A 30 -27.95 5.84 -3.13
C ASP A 30 -27.62 4.69 -4.10
N VAL A 31 -26.52 3.99 -3.82
CA VAL A 31 -26.16 2.73 -4.45
C VAL A 31 -26.31 1.63 -3.41
N ASP A 32 -26.85 0.47 -3.82
CA ASP A 32 -26.88 -0.72 -2.98
C ASP A 32 -25.45 -1.02 -2.51
N GLU A 33 -25.15 -0.72 -1.25
CA GLU A 33 -23.87 -1.01 -0.61
C GLU A 33 -23.73 -2.52 -0.49
N PHE A 34 -23.17 -3.14 -1.53
CA PHE A 34 -22.76 -4.53 -1.46
C PHE A 34 -21.73 -4.67 -0.33
N LEU A 35 -22.10 -5.47 0.67
CA LEU A 35 -21.29 -5.75 1.85
C LEU A 35 -19.86 -6.17 1.44
N TYR A 36 -18.84 -5.49 1.99
CA TYR A 36 -17.41 -5.76 1.83
C TYR A 36 -16.68 -5.27 0.56
N TRP A 37 -17.30 -4.56 -0.39
CA TRP A 37 -16.53 -3.98 -1.53
C TRP A 37 -15.40 -3.06 -1.08
N ASP A 38 -15.68 -2.25 -0.07
CA ASP A 38 -14.71 -1.38 0.58
C ASP A 38 -13.45 -2.16 0.99
N LYS A 39 -13.61 -3.35 1.59
CA LYS A 39 -12.48 -4.20 2.01
C LYS A 39 -11.66 -4.72 0.83
N ILE A 40 -12.30 -5.01 -0.31
CA ILE A 40 -11.58 -5.38 -1.54
C ILE A 40 -10.78 -4.19 -2.08
N VAL A 41 -11.34 -2.98 -2.03
CA VAL A 41 -10.62 -1.76 -2.42
C VAL A 41 -9.40 -1.54 -1.53
N HIS A 42 -9.54 -1.73 -0.22
CA HIS A 42 -8.44 -1.68 0.75
C HIS A 42 -7.32 -2.70 0.44
N ILE A 43 -7.67 -3.96 0.15
CA ILE A 43 -6.71 -4.99 -0.31
C ILE A 43 -6.00 -4.54 -1.59
N CYS A 44 -6.73 -4.03 -2.58
CA CYS A 44 -6.18 -3.56 -3.85
C CYS A 44 -5.25 -2.35 -3.68
N MET A 45 -5.63 -1.36 -2.86
CA MET A 45 -4.84 -0.16 -2.60
C MET A 45 -3.48 -0.51 -1.99
N TYR A 46 -3.48 -1.28 -0.90
CA TYR A 46 -2.26 -1.60 -0.18
C TYR A 46 -1.43 -2.71 -0.86
N GLY A 47 -2.08 -3.62 -1.58
CA GLY A 47 -1.40 -4.56 -2.48
C GLY A 47 -0.71 -3.85 -3.64
N GLY A 48 -1.36 -2.86 -4.24
CA GLY A 48 -0.79 -2.00 -5.26
C GLY A 48 0.40 -1.18 -4.74
N LEU A 49 0.28 -0.59 -3.54
CA LEU A 49 1.38 0.12 -2.89
C LEU A 49 2.60 -0.78 -2.64
N SER A 50 2.39 -1.91 -1.97
CA SER A 50 3.42 -2.92 -1.68
C SER A 50 4.09 -3.42 -2.96
N GLY A 51 3.30 -3.78 -3.97
CA GLY A 51 3.80 -4.24 -5.25
C GLY A 51 4.61 -3.17 -6.00
N MET A 52 4.17 -1.91 -5.98
CA MET A 52 4.93 -0.82 -6.60
C MET A 52 6.26 -0.58 -5.90
N LEU A 53 6.28 -0.61 -4.56
CA LEU A 53 7.50 -0.49 -3.77
C LEU A 53 8.49 -1.62 -4.12
N TRP A 54 8.00 -2.85 -4.28
CA TRP A 54 8.79 -3.97 -4.76
C TRP A 54 9.36 -3.74 -6.17
N ILE A 55 8.53 -3.31 -7.13
CA ILE A 55 8.95 -3.08 -8.51
C ILE A 55 10.03 -2.00 -8.57
N GLU A 56 9.82 -0.85 -7.93
CA GLU A 56 10.79 0.23 -7.90
C GLU A 56 12.07 -0.17 -7.15
N PHE A 57 11.94 -0.97 -6.07
CA PHE A 57 13.10 -1.51 -5.38
C PHE A 57 13.93 -2.45 -6.26
N LEU A 58 13.29 -3.39 -6.94
CA LEU A 58 13.95 -4.32 -7.86
C LEU A 58 14.64 -3.58 -9.00
N ARG A 59 13.99 -2.57 -9.59
CA ARG A 59 14.56 -1.71 -10.64
C ARG A 59 15.82 -0.98 -10.15
N ASN A 60 15.79 -0.48 -8.92
CA ASN A 60 16.92 0.25 -8.32
C ASN A 60 18.10 -0.65 -7.93
N HIS A 61 17.91 -1.97 -7.85
CA HIS A 61 18.94 -2.95 -7.48
C HIS A 61 19.21 -3.99 -8.58
N ARG A 62 18.77 -3.73 -9.82
CA ARG A 62 18.98 -4.63 -10.95
C ARG A 62 20.48 -4.89 -11.14
N GLY A 63 20.87 -6.17 -11.24
CA GLY A 63 22.26 -6.59 -11.45
C GLY A 63 23.12 -6.65 -10.18
N ASN A 64 22.56 -6.36 -9.00
CA ASN A 64 23.24 -6.45 -7.71
C ASN A 64 22.61 -7.52 -6.81
N ILE A 65 23.30 -7.91 -5.74
CA ILE A 65 22.73 -8.74 -4.68
C ILE A 65 21.59 -7.98 -4.03
N LEU A 66 20.40 -8.58 -4.02
CA LEU A 66 19.18 -7.96 -3.49
C LEU A 66 19.21 -7.95 -1.95
N PRO A 67 19.20 -6.79 -1.28
CA PRO A 67 19.18 -6.77 0.17
C PRO A 67 17.75 -7.01 0.70
N LEU A 68 17.38 -8.29 0.84
CA LEU A 68 16.05 -8.73 1.28
C LEU A 68 15.53 -8.06 2.57
N PRO A 69 16.36 -7.81 3.62
CA PRO A 69 15.88 -7.12 4.81
C PRO A 69 15.35 -5.71 4.53
N HIS A 70 15.96 -4.99 3.57
CA HIS A 70 15.51 -3.65 3.20
C HIS A 70 14.16 -3.69 2.48
N VAL A 71 13.91 -4.74 1.70
CA VAL A 71 12.61 -4.95 1.05
C VAL A 71 11.54 -5.30 2.06
N LEU A 72 11.85 -6.18 3.01
CA LEU A 72 10.93 -6.53 4.08
C LEU A 72 10.49 -5.29 4.87
N ILE A 73 11.44 -4.44 5.25
CA ILE A 73 11.12 -3.20 5.95
C ILE A 73 10.33 -2.25 5.03
N GLY A 74 10.84 -1.97 3.84
CA GLY A 74 10.30 -0.93 2.97
C GLY A 74 8.97 -1.26 2.31
N ALA A 75 8.74 -2.51 1.91
CA ALA A 75 7.56 -2.93 1.13
C ALA A 75 6.54 -3.75 1.95
N ILE A 76 6.88 -4.19 3.16
CA ILE A 76 5.93 -4.89 4.05
C ILE A 76 5.68 -4.11 5.33
N ILE A 77 6.71 -3.91 6.15
CA ILE A 77 6.54 -3.30 7.48
C ILE A 77 6.07 -1.85 7.36
N CYS A 78 6.74 -1.04 6.54
CA CYS A 78 6.40 0.36 6.36
C CYS A 78 4.96 0.56 5.85
N PRO A 79 4.47 -0.14 4.80
CA PRO A 79 3.08 -0.04 4.37
C PRO A 79 2.04 -0.47 5.41
N ILE A 80 2.32 -1.51 6.22
CA ILE A 80 1.42 -1.94 7.31
C ILE A 80 1.38 -0.89 8.42
N VAL A 81 2.53 -0.37 8.86
CA VAL A 81 2.56 0.69 9.87
C VAL A 81 1.87 1.95 9.34
N PHE A 82 2.13 2.32 8.09
CA PHE A 82 1.47 3.43 7.43
C PHE A 82 -0.05 3.26 7.39
N SER A 83 -0.55 2.06 7.07
CA SER A 83 -1.99 1.80 7.07
C SER A 83 -2.62 1.96 8.45
N GLY A 84 -1.98 1.43 9.49
CA GLY A 84 -2.43 1.60 10.87
C GLY A 84 -2.45 3.07 11.31
N VAL A 85 -1.45 3.86 10.91
CA VAL A 85 -1.44 5.31 11.16
C VAL A 85 -2.61 6.00 10.44
N VAL A 86 -2.92 5.63 9.19
CA VAL A 86 -4.06 6.19 8.46
C VAL A 86 -5.39 5.89 9.17
N GLU A 87 -5.61 4.67 9.65
CA GLU A 87 -6.82 4.29 10.41
C GLU A 87 -6.95 5.09 11.71
N LEU A 88 -5.85 5.23 12.46
CA LEU A 88 -5.82 6.05 13.68
C LEU A 88 -6.11 7.52 13.38
N LEU A 89 -5.56 8.06 12.29
CA LEU A 89 -5.84 9.43 11.86
C LEU A 89 -7.29 9.60 11.40
N GLN A 90 -7.89 8.60 10.75
CA GLN A 90 -9.32 8.64 10.40
C GLN A 90 -10.17 8.72 11.66
N GLU A 91 -9.91 7.86 12.66
CA GLU A 91 -10.65 7.82 13.94
C GLU A 91 -10.49 9.10 14.75
N TYR A 92 -9.25 9.58 14.93
CA TYR A 92 -8.96 10.68 15.88
C TYR A 92 -8.91 12.06 15.24
N CYS A 93 -8.73 12.16 13.92
CA CYS A 93 -8.57 13.45 13.22
C CYS A 93 -9.71 13.77 12.25
N THR A 94 -10.74 12.93 12.13
CA THR A 94 -11.93 13.23 11.32
C THR A 94 -13.23 13.08 12.12
N LYS A 95 -14.33 13.64 11.60
CA LYS A 95 -15.67 13.54 12.20
C LYS A 95 -16.65 12.69 11.39
N TYR A 96 -16.21 12.22 10.22
CA TYR A 96 -17.06 11.58 9.21
C TYR A 96 -16.48 10.26 8.70
N ARG A 97 -15.31 9.86 9.18
CA ARG A 97 -14.72 8.52 9.05
C ARG A 97 -14.45 8.00 10.45
N SER A 98 -14.69 6.71 10.66
CA SER A 98 -14.17 5.96 11.81
C SER A 98 -13.02 5.10 11.34
N GLY A 99 -12.04 4.87 12.20
CA GLY A 99 -11.04 3.83 11.95
C GLY A 99 -11.67 2.44 12.11
N ASP A 100 -11.30 1.49 11.26
CA ASP A 100 -11.84 0.13 11.29
C ASP A 100 -10.71 -0.91 11.34
N TRP A 101 -10.76 -1.77 12.36
CA TRP A 101 -9.81 -2.87 12.49
C TRP A 101 -9.90 -3.88 11.33
N LEU A 102 -11.07 -4.04 10.71
CA LEU A 102 -11.23 -4.85 9.51
C LEU A 102 -10.57 -4.19 8.30
N ASP A 103 -10.58 -2.85 8.19
CA ASP A 103 -9.82 -2.14 7.17
C ASP A 103 -8.33 -2.29 7.38
N PHE A 104 -7.85 -2.16 8.61
CA PHE A 104 -6.45 -2.45 8.92
C PHE A 104 -6.05 -3.89 8.53
N GLY A 105 -6.93 -4.86 8.80
CA GLY A 105 -6.76 -6.25 8.38
C GLY A 105 -6.71 -6.42 6.86
N ALA A 106 -7.67 -5.82 6.14
CA ALA A 106 -7.73 -5.83 4.68
C ALA A 106 -6.48 -5.18 4.04
N ASN A 107 -6.04 -4.04 4.59
CA ASN A 107 -4.81 -3.35 4.20
C ASN A 107 -3.61 -4.30 4.34
N SER A 108 -3.49 -4.95 5.50
CA SER A 108 -2.38 -5.86 5.81
C SER A 108 -2.37 -7.09 4.90
N ILE A 109 -3.54 -7.67 4.61
CA ILE A 109 -3.69 -8.75 3.63
C ILE A 109 -3.25 -8.29 2.24
N GLY A 110 -3.67 -7.10 1.82
CA GLY A 110 -3.23 -6.47 0.58
C GLY A 110 -1.71 -6.38 0.48
N VAL A 111 -1.05 -5.83 1.52
CA VAL A 111 0.41 -5.73 1.58
C VAL A 111 1.09 -7.10 1.41
N ILE A 112 0.61 -8.11 2.14
CA ILE A 112 1.16 -9.48 2.10
C ILE A 112 0.97 -10.08 0.70
N LEU A 113 -0.23 -10.02 0.12
CA LEU A 113 -0.51 -10.54 -1.21
C LEU A 113 0.33 -9.84 -2.28
N GLY A 114 0.40 -8.51 -2.25
CA GLY A 114 1.24 -7.72 -3.16
C GLY A 114 2.72 -8.10 -3.06
N SER A 115 3.21 -8.36 -1.85
CA SER A 115 4.58 -8.82 -1.62
C SER A 115 4.83 -10.26 -2.07
N LEU A 116 3.88 -11.19 -1.84
CA LEU A 116 3.98 -12.57 -2.32
C LEU A 116 4.02 -12.62 -3.85
N VAL A 117 3.10 -11.91 -4.52
CA VAL A 117 3.10 -11.79 -5.98
C VAL A 117 4.43 -11.18 -6.46
N SER A 118 4.91 -10.14 -5.79
CA SER A 118 6.17 -9.50 -6.18
C SER A 118 7.37 -10.42 -6.02
N TYR A 119 7.44 -11.20 -4.93
CA TYR A 119 8.56 -12.08 -4.66
C TYR A 119 8.58 -13.33 -5.56
N TYR A 120 7.43 -13.99 -5.73
CA TYR A 120 7.34 -15.26 -6.45
C TYR A 120 7.11 -15.11 -7.95
N VAL A 121 6.46 -14.02 -8.38
CA VAL A 121 6.14 -13.80 -9.80
C VAL A 121 7.06 -12.73 -10.38
N ILE A 122 7.02 -11.50 -9.85
CA ILE A 122 7.68 -10.35 -10.49
C ILE A 122 9.21 -10.44 -10.42
N ARG A 123 9.76 -10.74 -9.24
CA ARG A 123 11.21 -10.80 -9.01
C ARG A 123 11.93 -11.75 -9.97
N PRO A 124 11.46 -13.00 -10.21
CA PRO A 124 12.06 -13.88 -11.22
C PRO A 124 12.11 -13.30 -12.64
N PHE A 125 11.15 -12.47 -13.05
CA PHE A 125 11.19 -11.82 -14.37
C PHE A 125 12.21 -10.67 -14.43
N PHE A 126 12.43 -9.97 -13.31
CA PHE A 126 13.37 -8.84 -13.23
C PHE A 126 14.84 -9.24 -13.02
N MET A 127 15.05 -10.41 -12.41
CA MET A 127 16.39 -10.95 -12.10
C MET A 127 16.93 -11.90 -13.19
N LYS A 128 16.18 -12.11 -14.28
CA LYS A 128 16.70 -12.67 -15.53
C LYS A 128 17.42 -11.59 -16.34
#